data_AF-A0A2N2BS26-F1
#
_entry.id   AF-A0A2N2BS26-F1
#
_cell.length_a   1.000
_cell.length_b   1.000
_cell.length_c   1.000
_cell.angle_alpha   90.00
_cell.angle_beta   90.00
_cell.angle_gamma   90.00
#
_symmetry.space_group_name_H-M   'P 1'
#
loop_
_entity.id
_entity.type
_entity.pdbx_description
1 polymer ?
#
loop_
_entity_poly.entity_id
_entity_poly.type
_entity_poly.pdbx_seq_one_letter_code
_entity_poly.pdbx_strand_id
1 'polypeptide(L)'
;MMVSQNNKKVVSMNEVDERLVYVNRLQGNLSTIRKMAGWSAEALGQKIGLSKQSISKLETGKSLMTIAQYIAIRTMFDFEIQNNPETGPVLAQVLKMLIDDPALPDDQDDSNEDNTSSVGTTAIPASPLAGSTASTIAGAAAILGSMWMSGIFKK
;
A
#
# COMPACT_ATOMS: atom_id res chain seq x y z
N MET A 1 -37.07 -39.41 2.72
CA MET A 1 -35.63 -39.12 2.51
C MET A 1 -35.56 -37.91 1.60
N MET A 2 -35.35 -36.72 2.16
CA MET A 2 -35.16 -35.48 1.41
C MET A 2 -33.84 -34.86 1.83
N VAL A 3 -33.19 -34.29 0.83
CA VAL A 3 -31.75 -34.29 0.64
C VAL A 3 -31.10 -33.07 1.29
N SER A 4 -30.09 -33.36 2.10
CA SER A 4 -29.11 -32.44 2.67
C SER A 4 -28.29 -31.77 1.57
N GLN A 5 -28.63 -30.54 1.18
CA GLN A 5 -27.79 -29.68 0.32
C GLN A 5 -27.58 -28.26 0.87
N ASN A 6 -28.22 -27.88 1.99
CA ASN A 6 -28.08 -26.52 2.55
C ASN A 6 -26.82 -26.30 3.39
N ASN A 7 -26.07 -27.35 3.73
CA ASN A 7 -24.89 -27.21 4.59
C ASN A 7 -23.56 -27.00 3.83
N LYS A 8 -23.55 -27.11 2.50
CA LYS A 8 -22.31 -26.96 1.71
C LYS A 8 -22.05 -25.52 1.24
N LYS A 9 -23.10 -24.71 1.12
CA LYS A 9 -23.03 -23.31 0.66
C LYS A 9 -22.69 -22.32 1.79
N VAL A 10 -23.06 -22.66 3.03
CA VAL A 10 -22.76 -21.84 4.21
C VAL A 10 -21.30 -22.00 4.63
N VAL A 11 -20.72 -23.19 4.47
CA VAL A 11 -19.32 -23.45 4.87
C VAL A 11 -18.31 -22.70 3.98
N SER A 12 -18.65 -22.37 2.72
CA SER A 12 -17.70 -21.73 1.79
C SER A 12 -17.59 -20.21 1.91
N MET A 13 -18.58 -19.52 2.49
CA MET A 13 -18.53 -18.05 2.64
C MET A 13 -17.67 -17.67 3.85
N ASN A 14 -17.82 -18.43 4.94
CA ASN A 14 -17.27 -18.11 6.25
C ASN A 14 -15.73 -18.29 6.31
N GLU A 15 -15.21 -19.35 5.67
CA GLU A 15 -13.77 -19.65 5.69
C GLU A 15 -12.95 -18.68 4.82
N VAL A 16 -13.56 -18.18 3.74
CA VAL A 16 -12.91 -17.17 2.88
C VAL A 16 -12.83 -15.85 3.63
N ASP A 17 -13.91 -15.43 4.29
CA ASP A 17 -13.96 -14.21 5.10
C ASP A 17 -12.95 -14.26 6.27
N GLU A 18 -12.83 -15.40 6.95
CA GLU A 18 -11.83 -15.60 8.02
C GLU A 18 -10.39 -15.48 7.52
N ARG A 19 -10.08 -15.91 6.30
CA ARG A 19 -8.72 -15.75 5.74
C ARG A 19 -8.42 -14.30 5.37
N LEU A 20 -9.43 -13.54 4.94
CA LEU A 20 -9.26 -12.13 4.58
C LEU A 20 -8.89 -11.28 5.80
N VAL A 21 -9.31 -11.66 7.00
CA VAL A 21 -8.88 -11.03 8.25
C VAL A 21 -7.36 -10.95 8.35
N TYR A 22 -6.65 -12.08 8.15
CA TYR A 22 -5.19 -12.10 8.22
C TYR A 22 -4.53 -11.32 7.09
N VAL A 23 -5.14 -11.31 5.90
CA VAL A 23 -4.66 -10.52 4.75
C VAL A 23 -4.75 -9.02 5.05
N ASN A 24 -5.90 -8.57 5.55
CA ASN A 24 -6.13 -7.17 5.91
C ASN A 24 -5.21 -6.73 7.05
N ARG A 25 -5.04 -7.55 8.08
CA ARG A 25 -4.11 -7.28 9.19
C ARG A 25 -2.67 -7.17 8.73
N LEU A 26 -2.20 -8.09 7.88
CA LEU A 26 -0.85 -8.01 7.31
C LEU A 26 -0.71 -6.75 6.46
N GLN A 27 -1.70 -6.42 5.63
CA GLN A 27 -1.66 -5.26 4.76
C GLN A 27 -1.60 -3.95 5.56
N GLY A 28 -2.48 -3.76 6.54
CA GLY A 28 -2.51 -2.56 7.38
C GLY A 28 -1.22 -2.35 8.17
N ASN A 29 -0.52 -3.43 8.52
CA ASN A 29 0.72 -3.40 9.29
C ASN A 29 1.99 -3.56 8.44
N LEU A 30 1.87 -3.67 7.10
CA LEU A 30 2.98 -4.08 6.23
C LEU A 30 4.19 -3.15 6.35
N SER A 31 3.97 -1.83 6.38
CA SER A 31 5.03 -0.84 6.50
C SER A 31 5.77 -0.95 7.83
N THR A 32 5.04 -1.18 8.92
CA THR A 32 5.59 -1.34 10.27
C THR A 32 6.44 -2.59 10.36
N ILE A 33 5.88 -3.74 9.97
CA ILE A 33 6.58 -5.03 10.03
C ILE A 33 7.84 -5.00 9.16
N ARG A 34 7.76 -4.45 7.96
CA ARG A 34 8.92 -4.30 7.06
C ARG A 34 10.05 -3.47 7.69
N LYS A 35 9.71 -2.36 8.35
CA LYS A 35 10.70 -1.52 9.05
C LYS A 35 11.35 -2.25 10.23
N MET A 36 10.58 -3.06 10.96
CA MET A 36 11.11 -3.91 12.03
C MET A 36 12.07 -4.97 11.50
N ALA A 37 11.83 -5.49 10.29
CA ALA A 37 12.75 -6.36 9.59
C ALA A 37 13.98 -5.62 8.99
N GLY A 38 14.05 -4.29 9.13
CA GLY A 38 15.13 -3.47 8.56
C GLY A 38 15.10 -3.34 7.03
N TRP A 39 13.97 -3.66 6.38
CA TRP A 39 13.88 -3.65 4.93
C TRP A 39 13.31 -2.34 4.39
N SER A 40 13.78 -1.90 3.22
CA SER A 40 13.09 -0.87 2.42
C SER A 40 11.95 -1.51 1.62
N ALA A 41 10.97 -0.70 1.18
CA ALA A 41 9.90 -1.19 0.31
C ALA A 41 10.43 -1.85 -0.98
N GLU A 42 11.58 -1.37 -1.47
CA GLU A 42 12.28 -1.95 -2.61
C GLU A 42 12.92 -3.30 -2.27
N ALA A 43 13.57 -3.43 -1.12
CA ALA A 43 14.17 -4.69 -0.68
C ALA A 43 13.11 -5.79 -0.48
N LEU A 44 11.96 -5.44 0.12
CA LEU A 44 10.83 -6.37 0.21
C LEU A 44 10.31 -6.74 -1.18
N GLY A 45 10.12 -5.75 -2.06
CA GLY A 45 9.70 -5.99 -3.44
C GLY A 45 10.62 -6.97 -4.17
N GLN A 46 11.93 -6.76 -4.12
CA GLN A 46 12.92 -7.64 -4.76
C GLN A 46 12.86 -9.08 -4.22
N LYS A 47 12.67 -9.26 -2.91
CA LYS A 47 12.55 -10.58 -2.27
C LYS A 47 11.34 -11.38 -2.80
N ILE A 48 10.24 -10.72 -3.14
CA ILE A 48 8.99 -11.38 -3.58
C ILE A 48 8.67 -11.16 -5.07
N GLY A 49 9.61 -10.60 -5.85
CA GLY A 49 9.44 -10.37 -7.29
C GLY A 49 8.46 -9.24 -7.65
N LEU A 50 8.24 -8.27 -6.76
CA LEU A 50 7.38 -7.10 -6.98
C LEU A 50 8.18 -5.81 -7.07
N SER A 51 7.60 -4.80 -7.72
CA SER A 51 8.18 -3.45 -7.77
C SER A 51 8.02 -2.71 -6.44
N LYS A 52 8.91 -1.76 -6.14
CA LYS A 52 8.76 -0.82 -5.01
C LYS A 52 7.40 -0.11 -5.02
N GLN A 53 6.90 0.25 -6.20
CA GLN A 53 5.62 0.92 -6.37
C GLN A 53 4.45 0.00 -5.97
N SER A 54 4.52 -1.29 -6.32
CA SER A 54 3.53 -2.29 -5.91
C SER A 54 3.46 -2.40 -4.40
N ILE A 55 4.61 -2.51 -3.72
CA ILE A 55 4.66 -2.53 -2.24
C ILE A 55 4.07 -1.25 -1.65
N SER A 56 4.41 -0.08 -2.23
CA SER A 56 3.86 1.20 -1.76
C SER A 56 2.34 1.28 -1.89
N LYS A 57 1.74 0.71 -2.95
CA LYS A 57 0.27 0.66 -3.10
C LYS A 57 -0.38 -0.24 -2.07
N LEU A 58 0.25 -1.38 -1.76
CA LEU A 58 -0.23 -2.28 -0.70
C LEU A 58 -0.18 -1.59 0.67
N GLU A 59 0.95 -0.95 1.01
CA GLU A 59 1.15 -0.25 2.29
C GLU A 59 0.21 0.97 2.48
N THR A 60 -0.26 1.57 1.39
CA THR A 60 -1.16 2.73 1.44
C THR A 60 -2.64 2.37 1.29
N GLY A 61 -2.97 1.08 1.16
CA GLY A 61 -4.35 0.62 0.93
C GLY A 61 -4.89 0.89 -0.48
N LYS A 62 -4.14 1.59 -1.35
CA LYS A 62 -4.55 1.91 -2.75
C LYS A 62 -4.76 0.67 -3.64
N SER A 63 -4.26 -0.48 -3.21
CA SER A 63 -4.53 -1.78 -3.82
C SER A 63 -4.72 -2.79 -2.71
N LEU A 64 -5.73 -3.65 -2.84
CA LEU A 64 -5.90 -4.78 -1.93
C LEU A 64 -4.78 -5.80 -2.12
N MET A 65 -4.34 -6.40 -1.02
CA MET A 65 -3.39 -7.51 -1.01
C MET A 65 -4.10 -8.80 -1.42
N THR A 66 -3.51 -9.52 -2.37
CA THR A 66 -4.04 -10.84 -2.74
C THR A 66 -3.57 -11.90 -1.76
N ILE A 67 -4.30 -13.02 -1.65
CA ILE A 67 -3.89 -14.17 -0.83
C ILE A 67 -2.51 -14.69 -1.25
N ALA A 68 -2.20 -14.71 -2.56
CA ALA A 68 -0.89 -15.11 -3.04
C ALA A 68 0.23 -14.17 -2.57
N GLN A 69 -0.01 -12.85 -2.57
CA GLN A 69 0.92 -11.87 -2.03
C GLN A 69 1.09 -12.00 -0.52
N TYR A 70 0.00 -12.23 0.22
CA TYR A 70 0.06 -12.52 1.65
C TYR A 70 0.97 -13.72 1.94
N ILE A 71 0.78 -14.84 1.23
CA ILE A 71 1.60 -16.05 1.41
C ILE A 71 3.07 -15.75 1.08
N ALA A 72 3.35 -15.07 -0.03
CA ALA A 72 4.72 -14.72 -0.43
C ALA A 72 5.43 -13.82 0.60
N ILE A 73 4.72 -12.83 1.15
CA ILE A 73 5.26 -11.94 2.17
C ILE A 73 5.45 -12.68 3.50
N ARG A 74 4.46 -13.47 3.94
CA ARG A 74 4.51 -14.23 5.19
C ARG A 74 5.68 -15.21 5.19
N THR A 75 5.84 -15.98 4.11
CA THR A 75 6.96 -16.93 3.96
C THR A 75 8.32 -16.24 3.99
N MET A 76 8.45 -15.04 3.41
CA MET A 76 9.70 -14.28 3.45
C MET A 76 10.04 -13.79 4.87
N PHE A 77 9.04 -13.39 5.66
CA PHE A 77 9.25 -13.05 7.06
C PHE A 77 9.59 -14.28 7.91
N ASP A 78 8.91 -15.40 7.69
CA ASP A 78 9.21 -16.66 8.39
C ASP A 78 10.64 -17.12 8.07
N PHE A 79 11.10 -16.94 6.82
CA PHE A 79 12.49 -17.17 6.43
C PHE A 79 13.45 -16.22 7.16
N GLU A 80 13.15 -14.93 7.24
CA GLU A 80 14.00 -13.97 7.97
C GLU A 80 14.10 -14.33 9.46
N ILE A 81 12.98 -14.74 10.08
CA ILE A 81 12.96 -15.15 11.49
C ILE A 81 13.88 -16.35 11.74
N GLN A 82 13.90 -17.31 10.82
CA GLN A 82 14.72 -18.52 10.96
C GLN A 82 16.20 -18.27 10.69
N ASN A 83 16.53 -17.34 9.79
CA ASN A 83 17.89 -17.14 9.32
C ASN A 83 18.62 -15.96 9.97
N ASN A 84 17.91 -15.08 10.69
CA ASN A 84 18.49 -13.91 11.33
C ASN A 84 18.27 -13.94 12.86
N PRO A 85 19.26 -14.38 13.65
CA PRO A 85 19.09 -14.52 15.10
C PRO A 85 18.96 -13.19 15.85
N GLU A 86 19.40 -12.07 15.26
CA GLU A 86 19.28 -10.75 15.90
C GLU A 86 17.90 -10.13 15.69
N THR A 87 17.44 -10.09 14.43
CA THR A 87 16.14 -9.46 14.07
C THR A 87 14.96 -10.42 14.23
N GLY A 88 15.19 -11.73 14.11
CA GLY A 88 14.16 -12.75 14.06
C GLY A 88 13.25 -12.82 15.30
N PRO A 89 13.78 -12.83 16.53
CA PRO A 89 12.94 -12.89 17.73
C PRO A 89 11.99 -11.69 17.86
N VAL A 90 12.46 -10.49 17.52
CA VAL A 90 11.64 -9.26 17.57
C VAL A 90 10.58 -9.30 16.48
N LEU A 91 10.95 -9.67 15.25
CA LEU A 91 10.01 -9.77 14.13
C LEU A 91 8.91 -10.82 14.41
N ALA A 92 9.26 -11.96 15.00
CA ALA A 92 8.29 -12.99 15.38
C ALA A 92 7.28 -12.49 16.41
N GLN A 93 7.73 -11.72 17.42
CA GLN A 93 6.82 -11.11 18.40
C GLN A 93 5.89 -10.10 17.75
N VAL A 94 6.41 -9.24 16.86
CA VAL A 94 5.60 -8.25 16.14
C VAL A 94 4.55 -8.91 15.25
N LEU A 95 4.90 -9.96 14.51
CA LEU A 95 3.93 -10.71 13.69
C LEU A 95 2.86 -11.37 14.55
N LYS A 96 3.26 -11.96 15.70
CA LYS A 96 2.31 -12.55 16.63
C LYS A 96 1.31 -11.52 17.16
N MET A 97 1.78 -10.32 17.51
CA MET A 97 0.94 -9.26 18.08
C MET A 97 0.07 -8.53 17.05
N LEU A 98 0.55 -8.36 15.81
CA LEU A 98 -0.15 -7.55 14.78
C LEU A 98 -1.00 -8.38 13.82
N ILE A 99 -0.78 -9.69 13.73
CA ILE A 99 -1.45 -10.55 12.76
C ILE A 99 -2.14 -11.73 13.45
N ASP A 100 -1.38 -12.49 14.25
CA ASP A 100 -1.83 -13.80 14.72
C ASP A 100 -2.66 -13.73 16.02
N ASP A 101 -2.79 -12.57 16.66
CA ASP A 101 -3.57 -12.42 17.90
C ASP A 101 -5.08 -12.39 17.58
N PRO A 102 -5.87 -13.38 18.05
CA PRO A 102 -7.31 -13.43 17.81
C PRO A 102 -8.08 -12.32 18.52
N ALA A 103 -7.47 -11.60 19.47
CA ALA A 103 -8.12 -10.53 20.22
C ALA A 103 -8.10 -9.16 19.51
N LEU A 104 -7.40 -9.03 18.37
CA LEU A 104 -7.42 -7.79 17.59
C LEU A 104 -8.80 -7.58 16.96
N PRO A 105 -9.40 -6.37 17.07
CA PRO A 105 -10.62 -6.04 16.35
C PRO A 105 -10.37 -6.08 14.84
N ASP A 106 -11.35 -6.57 14.09
CA ASP A 106 -11.32 -6.49 12.63
C ASP A 106 -11.76 -5.09 12.20
N ASP A 107 -10.78 -4.21 12.04
CA ASP A 107 -10.99 -2.87 11.51
C ASP A 107 -11.27 -2.98 9.99
N GLN A 108 -12.48 -3.41 9.62
CA GLN A 108 -12.98 -3.36 8.25
C GLN A 108 -13.36 -1.90 7.92
N ASP A 109 -12.36 -1.06 7.71
CA ASP A 109 -12.59 0.34 7.28
C ASP A 109 -12.53 0.40 5.74
N ASP A 110 -13.66 0.03 5.11
CA ASP A 110 -13.98 0.31 3.70
C ASP A 110 -14.14 1.84 3.51
N SER A 111 -13.05 2.59 3.64
CA SER A 111 -13.05 4.01 3.26
C SER A 111 -12.84 4.12 1.75
N ASN A 112 -13.98 4.05 1.06
CA ASN A 112 -14.19 4.38 -0.33
C ASN A 112 -13.43 5.66 -0.74
N GLU A 113 -12.55 5.50 -1.73
CA GLU A 113 -11.91 6.58 -2.49
C GLU A 113 -12.95 7.22 -3.42
N ASP A 114 -13.62 8.27 -2.94
CA ASP A 114 -14.53 9.08 -3.76
C ASP A 114 -13.72 9.89 -4.78
N ASN A 115 -13.68 9.36 -5.99
CA ASN A 115 -13.12 10.01 -7.17
C ASN A 115 -14.12 11.06 -7.67
N THR A 116 -13.89 12.35 -7.37
CA THR A 116 -14.48 13.42 -8.17
C THR A 116 -13.38 14.20 -8.89
N SER A 117 -13.09 13.73 -10.11
CA SER A 117 -12.42 14.50 -11.15
C SER A 117 -13.29 15.69 -11.55
N SER A 118 -12.73 16.92 -11.53
CA SER A 118 -13.02 18.01 -12.48
C SER A 118 -12.77 19.39 -11.85
N VAL A 119 -11.58 19.96 -12.05
CA VAL A 119 -11.47 21.39 -12.39
C VAL A 119 -10.45 21.51 -13.50
N GLY A 120 -10.92 21.53 -14.74
CA GLY A 120 -10.15 22.07 -15.83
C GLY A 120 -9.88 23.55 -15.56
N THR A 121 -8.62 23.96 -15.61
CA THR A 121 -8.28 25.38 -15.80
C THR A 121 -7.15 25.43 -16.79
N THR A 122 -7.54 25.62 -18.05
CA THR A 122 -6.69 26.08 -19.13
C THR A 122 -6.04 27.40 -18.71
N ALA A 123 -4.74 27.40 -18.48
CA ALA A 123 -3.98 28.65 -18.34
C ALA A 123 -3.83 29.28 -19.73
N ILE A 124 -4.60 30.34 -19.99
CA ILE A 124 -4.45 31.19 -21.17
C ILE A 124 -3.23 32.11 -20.91
N PRO A 125 -2.22 32.17 -21.80
CA PRO A 125 -1.08 33.07 -21.63
C PRO A 125 -1.51 34.54 -21.76
N ALA A 126 -1.12 35.35 -20.78
CA ALA A 126 -1.41 36.78 -20.68
C ALA A 126 -0.74 37.57 -21.82
N SER A 127 -1.56 38.21 -22.67
CA SER A 127 -1.16 39.40 -23.44
C SER A 127 -1.53 40.66 -22.64
N PRO A 128 -0.77 41.77 -22.75
CA PRO A 128 -0.91 42.93 -21.87
C PRO A 128 -2.16 43.72 -22.28
N LEU A 129 -3.21 43.68 -21.45
CA LEU A 129 -4.36 44.55 -21.63
C LEU A 129 -4.52 45.43 -20.39
N ALA A 130 -4.38 46.73 -20.64
CA ALA A 130 -4.58 47.81 -19.70
C ALA A 130 -6.00 47.80 -19.10
N GLY A 131 -6.10 48.22 -17.83
CA GLY A 131 -7.35 48.74 -17.26
C GLY A 131 -8.09 47.82 -16.28
N SER A 132 -7.93 48.12 -14.98
CA SER A 132 -8.93 48.04 -13.89
C SER A 132 -9.90 46.83 -13.82
N THR A 133 -9.70 45.92 -12.85
CA THR A 133 -10.51 45.80 -11.61
C THR A 133 -10.28 44.46 -10.90
N ALA A 134 -10.07 44.56 -9.59
CA ALA A 134 -10.37 43.62 -8.50
C ALA A 134 -10.41 42.10 -8.77
N SER A 135 -9.45 41.35 -8.22
CA SER A 135 -9.65 40.59 -6.96
C SER A 135 -8.44 39.68 -6.71
N THR A 136 -7.98 39.67 -5.46
CA THR A 136 -6.80 38.98 -4.95
C THR A 136 -6.96 37.46 -4.97
N ILE A 137 -6.07 36.75 -5.65
CA ILE A 137 -5.74 35.36 -5.30
C ILE A 137 -4.23 35.30 -5.11
N ALA A 138 -3.82 35.32 -3.85
CA ALA A 138 -2.46 35.06 -3.44
C ALA A 138 -2.13 33.58 -3.70
N GLY A 139 -1.74 33.27 -4.94
CA GLY A 139 -1.14 31.99 -5.32
C GLY A 139 0.36 32.03 -5.06
N ALA A 140 0.84 31.11 -4.23
CA ALA A 140 2.18 31.03 -3.69
C ALA A 140 3.30 30.92 -4.76
N ALA A 141 4.46 31.42 -4.35
CA ALA A 141 5.70 31.58 -5.12
C ALA A 141 6.28 30.29 -5.70
N ALA A 142 7.01 30.49 -6.81
CA ALA A 142 7.63 29.48 -7.64
C ALA A 142 9.06 29.06 -7.19
N ILE A 143 9.58 28.07 -7.93
CA ILE A 143 11.00 27.78 -8.27
C ILE A 143 11.81 26.87 -7.30
N LEU A 144 12.21 25.69 -7.79
CA LEU A 144 13.61 25.28 -8.11
C LEU A 144 13.77 23.75 -8.07
N GLY A 145 14.14 23.13 -9.20
CA GLY A 145 14.79 21.81 -9.16
C GLY A 145 14.60 20.87 -10.35
N SER A 146 14.90 21.28 -11.59
CA SER A 146 15.17 20.30 -12.65
C SER A 146 16.32 20.78 -13.53
N MET A 147 17.53 20.46 -13.11
CA MET A 147 18.73 20.53 -13.94
C MET A 147 19.68 19.41 -13.54
N TRP A 148 19.69 18.33 -14.31
CA TRP A 148 20.88 17.53 -14.53
C TRP A 148 21.04 17.33 -16.03
N MET A 149 22.11 17.93 -16.54
CA MET A 149 22.59 17.78 -17.90
C MET A 149 23.04 16.35 -18.16
N SER A 150 22.83 15.89 -19.39
CA SER A 150 23.82 15.07 -20.08
C SER A 150 23.72 15.38 -21.57
N GLY A 151 24.54 16.32 -22.02
CA GLY A 151 25.04 16.25 -23.38
C GLY A 151 26.07 15.14 -23.43
N ILE A 152 26.08 14.35 -24.50
CA ILE A 152 27.31 13.82 -25.08
C ILE A 152 27.14 13.86 -26.60
N PHE A 153 28.15 14.52 -27.16
CA PHE A 153 28.42 14.86 -28.53
C PHE A 153 28.81 13.66 -29.40
N LYS A 154 28.94 13.98 -30.70
CA LYS A 154 29.79 13.36 -31.75
C LYS A 154 29.15 12.23 -32.56
N LYS A 155 29.28 12.20 -33.89
CA LYS A 155 30.00 13.06 -34.85
C LYS A 155 29.38 12.85 -36.24
#